data_AF-A0A7G2D3W1-F1
#
_entry.id   AF-A0A7G2D3W1-F1
#
_cell.length_a   1.000
_cell.length_b   1.000
_cell.length_c   1.000
_cell.angle_alpha   90.00
_cell.angle_beta   90.00
_cell.angle_gamma   90.00
#
_symmetry.space_group_name_H-M   'P 1'
#
loop_
_entity.id
_entity.type
_entity.pdbx_description
1 polymer ?
#
loop_
_entity_poly.entity_id
_entity_poly.type
_entity_poly.pdbx_seq_one_letter_code
_entity_poly.pdbx_strand_id
1 'polypeptide(L)'
;MAWVVVAAAALGAAYGLLLVGGLREIQRIAGPDDLAGLTAVYYSLTYIGFFIPAVLALVGAWLPYTVMFVIGAVLALISFSIVALSWRRHLP
;
A
#
# COMPACT_ATOMS: atom_id res chain seq x y z
N MET A 1 16.33 3.76 19.31
CA MET A 1 16.56 2.56 18.46
C MET A 1 15.38 1.60 18.48
N ALA A 2 14.87 1.17 19.64
CA ALA A 2 13.76 0.21 19.73
C ALA A 2 12.52 0.61 18.88
N TRP A 3 12.11 1.88 18.91
CA TRP A 3 10.98 2.36 18.10
C TRP A 3 11.17 2.25 16.60
N VAL A 4 12.42 2.35 16.10
CA VAL A 4 12.71 2.18 14.68
C VAL A 4 12.49 0.74 14.26
N VAL A 5 12.89 -0.23 15.10
CA VAL A 5 12.68 -1.66 14.85
C VAL A 5 11.20 -2.00 14.87
N VAL A 6 10.45 -1.47 15.85
CA VAL A 6 9.00 -1.66 15.93
C VAL A 6 8.30 -1.07 14.70
N ALA A 7 8.65 0.15 14.30
CA ALA A 7 8.08 0.79 13.12
C ALA A 7 8.42 0.02 11.83
N ALA A 8 9.66 -0.43 11.66
CA ALA A 8 10.08 -1.22 10.52
C ALA A 8 9.35 -2.56 10.43
N ALA A 9 9.21 -3.26 11.57
CA ALA A 9 8.45 -4.50 11.63
C ALA A 9 6.96 -4.29 11.32
N ALA A 10 6.35 -3.24 11.88
CA ALA A 10 4.94 -2.91 11.65
C ALA A 10 4.68 -2.54 10.18
N LEU A 11 5.50 -1.66 9.60
CA LEU A 11 5.37 -1.25 8.20
C LEU A 11 5.65 -2.41 7.23
N GLY A 12 6.66 -3.25 7.53
CA GLY A 12 6.98 -4.43 6.73
C GLY A 12 5.86 -5.47 6.76
N ALA A 13 5.30 -5.76 7.94
CA ALA A 13 4.15 -6.65 8.09
C ALA A 13 2.91 -6.09 7.37
N ALA A 14 2.63 -4.80 7.52
CA ALA A 14 1.51 -4.14 6.83
C ALA A 14 1.66 -4.23 5.30
N TYR A 15 2.85 -3.99 4.76
CA TYR A 15 3.12 -4.13 3.33
C TYR A 15 2.85 -5.56 2.83
N GLY A 16 3.36 -6.58 3.54
CA GLY A 16 3.14 -7.98 3.17
C GLY A 16 1.65 -8.37 3.22
N LEU A 17 0.92 -7.96 4.26
CA LEU A 17 -0.50 -8.22 4.39
C LEU A 17 -1.33 -7.54 3.29
N LEU A 18 -1.03 -6.29 2.97
CA LEU A 18 -1.68 -5.56 1.87
C LEU A 18 -1.39 -6.23 0.53
N LEU A 19 -0.14 -6.65 0.30
CA LEU A 19 0.27 -7.29 -0.95
C LEU A 19 -0.46 -8.62 -1.16
N VAL A 20 -0.46 -9.50 -0.14
CA VAL A 20 -1.17 -10.79 -0.18
C VAL A 20 -2.69 -10.58 -0.26
N GLY A 21 -3.23 -9.59 0.45
CA GLY A 21 -4.64 -9.23 0.39
C GLY A 21 -5.08 -8.80 -1.02
N GLY A 22 -4.31 -7.94 -1.68
CA GLY A 22 -4.58 -7.51 -3.05
C GLY A 22 -4.48 -8.65 -4.06
N LEU A 23 -3.50 -9.56 -3.91
CA LEU A 23 -3.40 -10.75 -4.76
C LEU A 23 -4.60 -11.68 -4.61
N ARG A 24 -5.11 -11.87 -3.38
CA ARG A 24 -6.33 -12.66 -3.15
C ARG A 24 -7.54 -12.03 -3.81
N GLU A 25 -7.63 -10.70 -3.81
CA GLU A 25 -8.71 -10.00 -4.50
C GLU A 25 -8.60 -10.16 -6.02
N ILE A 26 -7.39 -10.12 -6.58
CA ILE A 26 -7.15 -10.42 -8.00
C ILE A 26 -7.57 -11.84 -8.34
N GLN A 27 -7.21 -12.82 -7.50
CA GLN A 27 -7.66 -14.20 -7.66
C GLN A 27 -9.18 -14.35 -7.62
N ARG A 28 -9.86 -13.51 -6.83
CA ARG A 28 -11.33 -13.51 -6.71
C ARG A 28 -12.01 -12.96 -7.96
N ILE A 29 -11.43 -11.95 -8.62
CA ILE A 29 -12.01 -11.28 -9.80
C ILE A 29 -11.56 -11.88 -11.13
N ALA A 30 -10.41 -12.57 -11.15
CA ALA A 30 -9.84 -13.11 -12.38
C ALA A 30 -10.66 -14.31 -12.90
N GLY A 31 -10.91 -14.33 -14.22
CA GLY A 31 -11.37 -15.52 -14.92
C GLY A 31 -10.28 -16.58 -15.05
N PRO A 32 -10.61 -17.79 -15.55
CA PRO A 32 -9.68 -18.94 -15.64
C PRO A 32 -8.37 -18.63 -16.38
N ASP A 33 -8.41 -17.75 -17.38
CA ASP A 33 -7.28 -17.45 -18.27
C ASP A 33 -6.57 -16.12 -17.97
N ASP A 34 -7.17 -15.24 -17.16
CA ASP A 34 -6.70 -13.84 -16.98
C ASP A 34 -5.84 -13.63 -15.73
N LEU A 35 -5.68 -14.67 -14.89
CA LEU A 35 -5.03 -14.56 -13.59
C LEU A 35 -3.58 -14.04 -13.69
N ALA A 36 -2.82 -14.55 -14.66
CA ALA A 36 -1.43 -14.14 -14.87
C ALA A 36 -1.34 -12.68 -15.33
N GLY A 37 -2.22 -12.25 -16.23
CA GLY A 37 -2.26 -10.88 -16.75
C GLY A 37 -2.63 -9.87 -15.66
N LEU A 38 -3.70 -10.13 -14.90
CA LEU A 38 -4.13 -9.24 -13.81
C LEU A 38 -3.09 -9.17 -12.69
N THR A 39 -2.41 -10.28 -12.39
CA THR A 39 -1.31 -10.30 -11.42
C THR A 39 -0.13 -9.45 -11.91
N ALA A 40 0.22 -9.53 -13.19
CA ALA A 40 1.30 -8.72 -13.78
C ALA A 40 0.97 -7.22 -13.68
N VAL A 41 -0.24 -6.81 -14.05
CA VAL A 41 -0.70 -5.41 -13.93
C VAL A 41 -0.63 -4.92 -12.49
N TYR A 42 -1.05 -5.75 -11.53
CA TYR A 42 -0.99 -5.40 -10.11
C TYR A 42 0.43 -5.21 -9.60
N TYR A 43 1.36 -6.11 -9.94
CA TYR A 43 2.76 -5.95 -9.56
C TYR A 43 3.38 -4.72 -10.21
N SER A 44 3.11 -4.47 -11.50
CA SER A 44 3.56 -3.25 -12.17
C SER A 44 3.10 -1.99 -11.44
N LEU A 45 1.84 -1.94 -11.00
CA LEU A 45 1.31 -0.81 -10.25
C LEU A 45 1.94 -0.70 -8.85
N THR A 46 2.12 -1.83 -8.16
CA THR A 46 2.76 -1.89 -6.85
C THR A 46 4.21 -1.39 -6.90
N TYR A 47 4.93 -1.72 -7.98
CA TYR A 47 6.31 -1.26 -8.19
C TYR A 47 6.44 0.25 -8.40
N ILE A 48 5.37 0.96 -8.76
CA ILE A 48 5.40 2.44 -8.76
C ILE A 48 5.72 2.98 -7.36
N GLY A 49 5.35 2.24 -6.30
CA GLY A 49 5.70 2.57 -4.92
C GLY A 49 7.21 2.65 -4.66
N PHE A 50 8.06 1.97 -5.45
CA PHE A 50 9.52 2.06 -5.32
C PHE A 50 10.09 3.43 -5.72
N PHE A 51 9.32 4.28 -6.40
CA PHE A 51 9.73 5.65 -6.67
C PHE A 51 9.48 6.61 -5.50
N ILE A 52 8.73 6.20 -4.47
CA ILE A 52 8.42 7.05 -3.32
C ILE A 52 9.68 7.61 -2.63
N PRO A 53 10.76 6.85 -2.37
CA PRO A 53 11.99 7.40 -1.80
C PRO A 53 12.60 8.53 -2.63
N ALA A 54 12.55 8.44 -3.97
CA ALA A 54 13.06 9.47 -4.86
C ALA A 54 12.19 10.74 -4.82
N VAL A 55 10.86 10.57 -4.82
CA VAL A 55 9.91 11.68 -4.65
C VAL A 55 10.11 12.36 -3.29
N LEU A 56 10.29 11.58 -2.22
CA LEU A 56 10.55 12.10 -0.89
C LEU A 56 11.88 12.86 -0.83
N ALA A 57 12.94 12.35 -1.47
CA ALA A 57 14.22 13.04 -1.53
C ALA A 57 14.12 14.39 -2.27
N LEU A 58 13.38 14.43 -3.38
CA LEU A 58 13.16 15.67 -4.15
C LEU A 58 12.37 16.71 -3.35
N VAL A 59 11.28 16.28 -2.72
CA VAL A 59 10.38 17.15 -1.94
C VAL A 59 11.00 17.53 -0.58
N GLY A 60 11.89 16.70 -0.04
CA GLY A 60 12.57 16.93 1.23
C GLY A 60 13.48 18.16 1.23
N ALA A 61 13.84 18.68 0.04
CA ALA A 61 14.52 19.97 -0.07
C ALA A 61 13.64 21.14 0.40
N TRP A 62 12.32 21.01 0.34
CA TRP A 62 11.35 22.09 0.59
C TRP A 62 10.48 21.83 1.82
N LEU A 63 10.26 20.56 2.17
CA LEU A 63 9.39 20.14 3.27
C LEU A 63 10.15 19.31 4.30
N PRO A 64 9.92 19.53 5.61
CA PRO A 64 10.51 18.68 6.65
C PRO A 64 9.89 17.28 6.62
N TYR A 65 10.72 16.26 6.92
CA TYR A 65 10.31 14.85 6.94
C TYR A 65 9.07 14.59 7.81
N THR A 66 8.90 15.31 8.92
CA THR A 66 7.72 15.18 9.78
C THR A 66 6.42 15.43 9.01
N VAL A 67 6.37 16.47 8.18
CA VAL A 67 5.18 16.79 7.38
C VAL A 67 4.92 15.69 6.34
N MET A 68 5.98 15.17 5.73
CA MET A 68 5.89 14.12 4.72
C MET A 68 5.35 12.81 5.32
N PHE A 69 5.79 12.43 6.51
CA PHE A 69 5.24 11.27 7.23
C PHE A 69 3.80 11.48 7.69
N VAL A 70 3.43 12.69 8.11
CA VAL A 70 2.02 13.02 8.45
C VAL A 70 1.13 12.89 7.22
N ILE A 71 1.56 13.38 6.05
CA ILE A 71 0.83 13.20 4.79
C ILE A 71 0.66 11.71 4.48
N GLY A 72 1.73 10.92 4.59
CA GLY A 72 1.66 9.47 4.40
C GLY A 72 0.68 8.78 5.36
N ALA A 73 0.65 9.19 6.63
CA ALA A 73 -0.28 8.67 7.62
C ALA A 73 -1.74 9.03 7.29
N VAL A 74 -2.00 10.26 6.83
CA VAL A 74 -3.33 10.69 6.37
C VAL A 74 -3.78 9.87 5.16
N LEU A 75 -2.90 9.67 4.16
CA LEU A 75 -3.21 8.84 2.99
C LEU A 75 -3.49 7.38 3.37
N ALA A 76 -2.73 6.83 4.32
CA ALA A 76 -2.97 5.49 4.85
C ALA A 76 -4.32 5.39 5.57
N LEU A 77 -4.68 6.39 6.38
CA LEU A 77 -5.98 6.45 7.06
C LEU A 77 -7.14 6.59 6.08
N ILE A 78 -6.99 7.38 5.03
CA ILE A 78 -7.99 7.50 3.96
C ILE A 78 -8.16 6.15 3.27
N SER A 79 -7.05 5.53 2.84
CA SER A 79 -7.08 4.22 2.17
C SER A 79 -7.72 3.15 3.05
N PHE A 80 -7.34 3.09 4.33
CA PHE A 80 -7.95 2.20 5.31
C PHE A 80 -9.46 2.46 5.45
N SER A 81 -9.87 3.73 5.54
CA SER A 81 -11.28 4.10 5.67
C SER A 81 -12.09 3.68 4.44
N ILE A 82 -11.56 3.90 3.23
CA ILE A 82 -12.20 3.48 1.98
C ILE A 82 -12.37 1.96 1.96
N VAL A 83 -11.32 1.21 2.30
CA VAL A 83 -11.36 -0.26 2.33
C VAL A 83 -12.34 -0.76 3.39
N ALA A 84 -12.28 -0.21 4.61
CA ALA A 84 -13.16 -0.60 5.71
C ALA A 84 -14.65 -0.31 5.41
N LEU A 85 -14.95 0.79 4.74
CA LEU A 85 -16.30 1.14 4.31
C LEU A 85 -16.78 0.30 3.11
N SER A 86 -15.88 -0.01 2.17
CA SER A 86 -16.21 -0.80 0.98
C SER A 86 -16.38 -2.29 1.29
N TRP A 87 -15.68 -2.80 2.30
CA TRP A 87 -15.82 -4.17 2.76
C TRP A 87 -17.25 -4.47 3.23
N ARG A 88 -17.88 -3.54 3.95
CA ARG A 88 -19.26 -3.67 4.43
C ARG A 88 -20.30 -3.80 3.32
N ARG A 89 -19.99 -3.40 2.08
CA ARG A 89 -20.90 -3.52 0.93
C ARG A 89 -20.81 -4.86 0.19
N HIS A 90 -19.81 -5.68 0.50
CA HIS A 90 -19.54 -6.95 -0.18
C HIS A 90 -19.63 -8.17 0.77
N LEU A 91 -20.10 -7.99 2.00
CA LEU A 91 -20.59 -9.12 2.80
C LEU A 91 -22.02 -9.47 2.35
N PRO A 92 -22.34 -10.75 2.10
CA PRO A 92 -23.72 -11.20 1.95
C PRO A 92 -24.52 -10.97 3.24
#